data_AF-A0A961Q1M8-F1
#
_entry.id   AF-A0A961Q1M8-F1
#
_cell.length_a   1.000
_cell.length_b   1.000
_cell.length_c   1.000
_cell.angle_alpha   90.00
_cell.angle_beta   90.00
_cell.angle_gamma   90.00
#
_symmetry.space_group_name_H-M   'P 1'
#
loop_
_entity.id
_entity.type
_entity.pdbx_description
1 polymer ?
#
loop_
_entity_poly.entity_id
_entity_poly.type
_entity_poly.pdbx_seq_one_letter_code
_entity_poly.pdbx_strand_id
1 'polypeptide(L)'
;VLSLDTPGDAPPLLNVFGGKITTHRRLAEAAMARLAPHFPEAGGAWTARVPLPGGDFRHDEFGRLIGALLTAYPFLDPRWARRLVRAYGTEAPEILGAARNAEDLGRRFGHDLTEAEVVWLMEREWARSAADVLWRRSKLGLRLDAGEAAALDSWMEARNAAARAPRHDPVTETV
;
A
#
# COMPACT_ATOMS: atom_id res chain seq x y z
N VAL A 1 -6.89 22.05 15.12
CA VAL A 1 -8.14 22.86 15.21
C VAL A 1 -8.90 22.68 13.91
N LEU A 2 -10.23 22.51 13.98
CA LEU A 2 -11.09 22.44 12.81
C LEU A 2 -11.88 23.75 12.70
N SER A 3 -12.01 24.30 11.49
CA SER A 3 -12.94 25.40 11.16
C SER A 3 -13.86 24.93 10.05
N LEU A 4 -15.16 25.21 10.16
CA LEU A 4 -16.14 24.89 9.13
C LEU A 4 -16.81 26.19 8.69
N ASP A 5 -16.66 26.52 7.41
CA ASP A 5 -17.28 27.68 6.80
C ASP A 5 -18.47 27.21 5.95
N THR A 6 -19.66 27.76 6.22
CA THR A 6 -20.92 27.44 5.51
C THR A 6 -21.56 28.71 4.95
N PRO A 7 -21.00 29.31 3.88
CA PRO A 7 -21.51 30.57 3.36
C PRO A 7 -22.78 30.36 2.52
N GLY A 8 -23.96 30.53 3.15
CA GLY A 8 -25.25 30.50 2.47
C GLY A 8 -25.47 29.24 1.63
N ASP A 9 -25.77 29.42 0.34
CA ASP A 9 -26.00 28.33 -0.62
C ASP A 9 -24.70 27.71 -1.20
N ALA A 10 -23.52 28.10 -0.73
CA ALA A 10 -22.26 27.55 -1.23
C ALA A 10 -21.87 26.23 -0.54
N PRO A 11 -21.05 25.38 -1.20
CA PRO A 11 -20.56 24.15 -0.59
C PRO A 11 -19.75 24.40 0.71
N PRO A 12 -19.88 23.54 1.72
CA PRO A 12 -19.15 23.69 2.99
C PRO A 12 -17.64 23.52 2.79
N LEU A 13 -16.85 24.35 3.47
CA LEU A 13 -15.38 24.26 3.50
C LEU A 13 -14.90 23.92 4.91
N LEU A 14 -14.22 22.78 5.06
CA LEU A 14 -13.60 22.38 6.33
C LEU A 14 -12.08 22.58 6.27
N ASN A 15 -11.56 23.42 7.15
CA ASN A 15 -10.14 23.66 7.31
C ASN A 15 -9.56 22.87 8.50
N VAL A 16 -8.42 22.21 8.29
CA VAL A 16 -7.71 21.42 9.33
C VAL A 16 -6.37 22.07 9.66
N PHE A 17 -6.24 22.60 10.88
CA PHE A 17 -5.00 23.24 11.36
C PHE A 17 -4.27 22.33 12.35
N GLY A 18 -3.11 21.82 11.93
CA GLY A 18 -2.32 20.85 12.69
C GLY A 18 -3.00 19.47 12.76
N GLY A 19 -2.44 18.59 13.58
CA GLY A 19 -2.90 17.20 13.72
C GLY A 19 -1.72 16.26 13.88
N LYS A 20 -1.55 15.70 15.09
CA LYS A 20 -0.50 14.72 15.34
C LYS A 20 -0.91 13.37 14.77
N ILE A 21 0.08 12.56 14.36
CA ILE A 21 -0.15 11.17 13.92
C ILE A 21 -0.93 10.39 14.98
N THR A 22 -0.62 10.59 16.27
CA THR A 22 -1.30 9.92 17.38
C THR A 22 -2.78 10.28 17.54
N THR A 23 -3.23 11.41 16.98
CA THR A 23 -4.60 11.90 17.10
C THR A 23 -5.38 11.88 15.78
N HIS A 24 -4.77 11.39 14.69
CA HIS A 24 -5.35 11.51 13.35
C HIS A 24 -6.76 10.90 13.25
N ARG A 25 -6.99 9.71 13.83
CA ARG A 25 -8.29 9.01 13.76
C ARG A 25 -9.42 9.79 14.43
N ARG A 26 -9.19 10.25 15.66
CA ARG A 26 -10.17 11.07 16.41
C ARG A 26 -10.39 12.42 15.74
N LEU A 27 -9.34 13.01 15.15
CA LEU A 27 -9.46 14.24 14.37
C LEU A 27 -10.32 14.04 13.12
N ALA A 28 -10.13 12.93 12.39
CA ALA A 28 -10.95 12.59 11.22
C ALA A 28 -12.42 12.37 11.58
N GLU A 29 -12.71 11.66 12.69
CA GLU A 29 -14.09 11.52 13.16
C GLU A 29 -14.72 12.85 13.56
N ALA A 30 -13.97 13.75 14.22
CA ALA A 30 -14.45 15.08 14.55
C ALA A 30 -14.71 15.94 13.29
N ALA A 31 -13.88 15.78 12.26
CA ALA A 31 -14.10 16.40 10.95
C ALA A 31 -15.38 15.89 10.29
N MET A 32 -15.58 14.57 10.24
CA MET A 32 -16.79 13.96 9.69
C MET A 32 -18.04 14.36 10.46
N ALA A 33 -17.98 14.46 11.79
CA ALA A 33 -19.10 14.91 12.61
C ALA A 33 -19.54 16.35 12.28
N ARG A 34 -18.59 17.24 11.92
CA ARG A 34 -18.91 18.60 11.48
C ARG A 34 -19.50 18.64 10.08
N LEU A 35 -19.08 17.73 9.20
CA LEU A 35 -19.58 17.64 7.84
C LEU A 35 -20.94 16.93 7.75
N ALA A 36 -21.26 16.02 8.66
CA ALA A 36 -22.46 15.18 8.63
C ALA A 36 -23.78 15.93 8.35
N PRO A 37 -24.05 17.14 8.91
CA PRO A 37 -25.26 17.88 8.59
C PRO A 37 -25.44 18.24 7.10
N HIS A 38 -24.36 18.22 6.31
CA HIS A 38 -24.37 18.52 4.88
C HIS A 38 -24.48 17.27 3.99
N PHE A 39 -24.47 16.07 4.58
CA PHE A 39 -24.52 14.80 3.87
C PHE A 39 -25.64 13.93 4.46
N PRO A 40 -26.86 13.95 3.89
CA PRO A 40 -28.01 13.23 4.44
C PRO A 40 -27.80 11.72 4.64
N GLU A 41 -26.93 11.12 3.83
CA GLU A 41 -26.59 9.69 3.88
C GLU A 41 -25.37 9.38 4.76
N ALA A 42 -24.80 10.38 5.46
CA ALA A 42 -23.65 10.16 6.31
C ALA A 42 -23.97 9.21 7.46
N GLY A 43 -23.22 8.11 7.54
CA GLY A 43 -23.27 7.19 8.67
C GLY A 43 -22.58 7.74 9.93
N GLY A 44 -22.79 7.05 11.04
CA GLY A 44 -22.13 7.35 12.32
C GLY A 44 -20.63 7.00 12.35
N ALA A 45 -19.95 7.37 13.44
CA ALA A 45 -18.54 7.04 13.63
C ALA A 45 -18.32 5.53 13.78
N TRP A 46 -17.43 4.96 12.95
CA TRP A 46 -17.17 3.52 12.89
C TRP A 46 -15.68 3.12 13.03
N THR A 47 -14.76 4.05 12.76
CA THR A 47 -13.31 3.76 12.60
C THR A 47 -12.62 3.23 13.85
N ALA A 48 -13.23 3.35 15.03
CA ALA A 48 -12.63 2.91 16.29
C ALA A 48 -12.54 1.38 16.44
N ARG A 49 -13.31 0.61 15.68
CA ARG A 49 -13.44 -0.84 15.83
C ARG A 49 -13.16 -1.63 14.55
N VAL A 50 -12.72 -0.97 13.49
CA VAL A 50 -12.39 -1.61 12.22
C VAL A 50 -10.86 -1.62 12.06
N PRO A 51 -10.24 -2.78 11.81
CA PRO A 51 -8.82 -2.84 11.54
C PRO A 51 -8.49 -2.08 10.25
N LEU A 52 -7.29 -1.50 10.20
CA LEU A 52 -6.75 -1.00 8.93
C LEU A 52 -6.39 -2.17 8.01
N PRO A 53 -6.34 -1.97 6.68
CA PRO A 53 -5.88 -2.98 5.73
C PRO A 53 -4.54 -3.61 6.16
N GLY A 54 -4.40 -4.92 5.93
CA GLY A 54 -3.30 -5.73 6.46
C GLY A 54 -3.32 -5.98 7.98
N GLY A 55 -4.02 -5.16 8.76
CA GLY A 55 -4.00 -5.16 10.23
C GLY A 55 -5.06 -6.01 10.94
N ASP A 56 -5.77 -6.89 10.23
CA ASP A 56 -6.83 -7.73 10.81
C ASP A 56 -6.27 -8.95 11.58
N PHE A 57 -5.52 -8.66 12.64
CA PHE A 57 -4.99 -9.66 13.57
C PHE A 57 -4.68 -9.00 14.92
N ARG A 58 -4.69 -9.78 15.99
CA ARG A 58 -4.34 -9.32 17.33
C ARG A 58 -2.84 -9.17 17.49
N HIS A 59 -2.44 -8.30 18.43
CA HIS A 59 -1.01 -8.03 18.71
C HIS A 59 -0.18 -9.28 19.07
N ASP A 60 -0.80 -10.29 19.67
CA ASP A 60 -0.20 -11.57 20.07
C ASP A 60 -0.14 -12.60 18.93
N GLU A 61 -0.76 -12.33 17.78
CA GLU A 61 -0.83 -13.24 16.64
C GLU A 61 0.30 -13.04 15.61
N PHE A 62 1.15 -12.01 15.77
CA PHE A 62 2.21 -11.68 14.82
C PHE A 62 3.15 -12.88 14.53
N GLY A 63 3.54 -13.63 15.56
CA GLY A 63 4.36 -14.83 15.40
C GLY A 63 3.66 -15.95 14.61
N ARG A 64 2.33 -16.08 14.77
CA ARG A 64 1.52 -17.05 14.03
C ARG A 64 1.50 -16.72 12.54
N LEU A 65 1.38 -15.45 12.17
CA LEU A 65 1.40 -15.02 10.76
C LEU A 65 2.74 -15.37 10.09
N ILE A 66 3.86 -15.14 10.80
CA ILE A 66 5.19 -15.52 10.30
C ILE A 66 5.29 -17.04 10.11
N GLY A 67 4.86 -17.82 11.11
CA GLY A 67 4.87 -19.28 11.02
C GLY A 67 4.03 -19.81 9.87
N ALA A 68 2.84 -19.23 9.65
CA ALA A 68 1.97 -19.56 8.54
C ALA A 68 2.64 -19.30 7.18
N LEU A 69 3.31 -18.16 7.01
CA LEU A 69 4.08 -17.86 5.79
C LEU A 69 5.23 -18.84 5.57
N LEU A 70 6.02 -19.15 6.59
CA LEU A 70 7.13 -20.11 6.48
C LEU A 70 6.64 -21.52 6.14
N THR A 71 5.44 -21.87 6.60
CA THR A 71 4.81 -23.17 6.29
C THR A 71 4.30 -23.21 4.85
N ALA A 72 3.65 -22.13 4.40
CA ALA A 72 3.08 -22.04 3.05
C ALA A 72 4.14 -21.82 1.96
N TYR A 73 5.23 -21.12 2.29
CA TYR A 73 6.30 -20.75 1.37
C TYR A 73 7.68 -21.17 1.95
N PRO A 74 8.05 -22.46 1.85
CA PRO A 74 9.26 -22.99 2.51
C PRO A 74 10.59 -22.41 2.01
N PHE A 75 10.58 -21.71 0.88
CA PHE A 75 11.74 -21.00 0.34
C PHE A 75 12.01 -19.66 1.05
N LEU A 76 11.08 -19.14 1.85
CA LEU A 76 11.31 -17.95 2.65
C LEU A 76 12.17 -18.28 3.86
N ASP A 77 13.16 -17.44 4.13
CA ASP A 77 13.83 -17.46 5.42
C ASP A 77 13.02 -16.68 6.50
N PRO A 78 13.29 -16.92 7.80
CA PRO A 78 12.55 -16.26 8.89
C PRO A 78 12.66 -14.73 8.92
N ARG A 79 13.74 -14.14 8.39
CA ARG A 79 13.92 -12.69 8.32
C ARG A 79 13.05 -12.11 7.20
N TRP A 80 13.00 -12.75 6.04
CA TRP A 80 12.16 -12.34 4.92
C TRP A 80 10.67 -12.44 5.28
N ALA A 81 10.23 -13.59 5.81
CA ALA A 81 8.84 -13.75 6.25
C ALA A 81 8.44 -12.69 7.30
N ARG A 82 9.30 -12.44 8.31
CA ARG A 82 9.06 -11.38 9.30
C ARG A 82 8.98 -9.99 8.67
N ARG A 83 9.81 -9.70 7.66
CA ARG A 83 9.79 -8.40 6.95
C ARG A 83 8.43 -8.19 6.26
N LEU A 84 7.94 -9.21 5.54
CA LEU A 84 6.66 -9.13 4.84
C LEU A 84 5.49 -8.97 5.82
N VAL A 85 5.40 -9.76 6.88
CA VAL A 85 4.32 -9.60 7.89
C VAL A 85 4.38 -8.23 8.56
N ARG A 86 5.58 -7.70 8.81
CA ARG A 86 5.73 -6.39 9.43
C ARG A 86 5.27 -5.25 8.51
N ALA A 87 5.42 -5.41 7.20
CA ALA A 87 5.04 -4.40 6.21
C ALA A 87 3.55 -4.51 5.82
N TYR A 88 3.06 -5.73 5.59
CA TYR A 88 1.78 -6.00 4.93
C TYR A 88 0.79 -6.80 5.80
N GLY A 89 1.24 -7.32 6.95
CA GLY A 89 0.41 -8.09 7.86
C GLY A 89 -0.28 -9.28 7.17
N THR A 90 -1.62 -9.26 7.20
CA THR A 90 -2.48 -10.30 6.60
C THR A 90 -2.50 -10.30 5.08
N GLU A 91 -2.02 -9.24 4.41
CA GLU A 91 -1.95 -9.14 2.94
C GLU A 91 -0.66 -9.77 2.38
N ALA A 92 0.32 -10.09 3.23
CA ALA A 92 1.59 -10.68 2.81
C ALA A 92 1.46 -11.95 1.92
N PRO A 93 0.52 -12.89 2.18
CA PRO A 93 0.31 -14.04 1.30
C PRO A 93 -0.15 -13.67 -0.10
N GLU A 94 -0.88 -12.56 -0.28
CA GLU A 94 -1.35 -12.13 -1.59
C GLU A 94 -0.22 -11.64 -2.49
N ILE A 95 0.85 -11.07 -1.90
CA ILE A 95 2.06 -10.68 -2.64
C ILE A 95 2.78 -11.92 -3.18
N LEU A 96 2.83 -12.99 -2.38
CA LEU A 96 3.53 -14.23 -2.72
C LEU A 96 2.71 -15.11 -3.68
N GLY A 97 1.38 -15.03 -3.60
CA GLY A 97 0.47 -15.69 -4.53
C GLY A 97 0.69 -17.20 -4.62
N ALA A 98 0.87 -17.71 -5.85
CA ALA A 98 1.07 -19.14 -6.10
C ALA A 98 2.56 -19.54 -6.19
N ALA A 99 3.49 -18.67 -5.80
CA ALA A 99 4.92 -18.93 -5.88
C ALA A 99 5.33 -20.17 -5.08
N ARG A 100 6.11 -21.05 -5.69
CA ARG A 100 6.62 -22.30 -5.10
C ARG A 100 8.11 -22.20 -4.76
N ASN A 101 8.81 -21.24 -5.36
CA ASN A 101 10.21 -20.95 -5.13
C ASN A 101 10.44 -19.41 -5.21
N ALA A 102 11.68 -18.98 -4.95
CA ALA A 102 12.01 -17.56 -4.95
C ALA A 102 12.03 -16.95 -6.36
N GLU A 103 12.33 -17.76 -7.37
CA GLU A 103 12.40 -17.37 -8.77
C GLU A 103 11.01 -17.04 -9.34
N ASP A 104 9.96 -17.70 -8.85
CA ASP A 104 8.56 -17.44 -9.21
C ASP A 104 8.12 -16.01 -8.81
N LEU A 105 8.82 -15.35 -7.90
CA LEU A 105 8.56 -13.96 -7.48
C LEU A 105 9.22 -12.93 -8.41
N GLY A 106 9.87 -13.39 -9.48
CA GLY A 106 10.51 -12.56 -10.49
C GLY A 106 11.86 -11.99 -10.05
N ARG A 107 12.24 -10.85 -10.63
CA ARG A 107 13.54 -10.23 -10.37
C ARG A 107 13.72 -9.87 -8.90
N ARG A 108 14.94 -10.02 -8.37
CA ARG A 108 15.35 -9.48 -7.06
C ARG A 108 16.10 -8.16 -7.26
N PHE A 109 15.68 -7.12 -6.55
CA PHE A 109 16.29 -5.79 -6.58
C PHE A 109 17.29 -5.56 -5.43
N GLY A 110 17.45 -6.54 -4.54
CA GLY A 110 18.31 -6.44 -3.36
C GLY A 110 17.52 -6.58 -2.06
N HIS A 111 18.16 -7.11 -1.01
CA HIS A 111 17.58 -7.24 0.34
C HIS A 111 16.15 -7.82 0.40
N ASP A 112 15.92 -8.86 -0.41
CA ASP A 112 14.65 -9.60 -0.50
C ASP A 112 13.48 -8.81 -1.11
N LEU A 113 13.75 -7.66 -1.74
CA LEU A 113 12.76 -6.94 -2.55
C LEU A 113 12.61 -7.65 -3.90
N THR A 114 11.45 -8.26 -4.11
CA THR A 114 11.13 -8.99 -5.34
C THR A 114 10.26 -8.15 -6.27
N GLU A 115 10.25 -8.52 -7.54
CA GLU A 115 9.35 -7.98 -8.55
C GLU A 115 7.89 -8.11 -8.13
N ALA A 116 7.46 -9.27 -7.64
CA ALA A 116 6.09 -9.46 -7.14
C ALA A 116 5.71 -8.42 -6.06
N GLU A 117 6.62 -8.12 -5.13
CA GLU A 117 6.41 -7.09 -4.11
C GLU A 117 6.36 -5.68 -4.72
N VAL A 118 7.25 -5.36 -5.66
CA VAL A 118 7.22 -4.03 -6.33
C VAL A 118 5.94 -3.86 -7.13
N VAL A 119 5.47 -4.91 -7.82
CA VAL A 119 4.19 -4.91 -8.54
C VAL A 119 3.03 -4.65 -7.59
N TRP A 120 2.96 -5.34 -6.45
CA TRP A 120 1.97 -5.05 -5.41
C TRP A 120 2.01 -3.57 -4.99
N LEU A 121 3.20 -3.04 -4.71
CA LEU A 121 3.35 -1.66 -4.29
C LEU A 121 2.89 -0.67 -5.36
N MET A 122 3.10 -0.97 -6.64
CA MET A 122 2.65 -0.14 -7.76
C MET A 122 1.13 -0.20 -7.94
N GLU A 123 0.55 -1.40 -7.89
CA GLU A 123 -0.85 -1.64 -8.24
C GLU A 123 -1.81 -1.37 -7.07
N ARG A 124 -1.38 -1.60 -5.83
CA ARG A 124 -2.22 -1.53 -4.62
C ARG A 124 -1.81 -0.44 -3.63
N GLU A 125 -0.56 0.03 -3.67
CA GLU A 125 -0.05 1.05 -2.74
C GLU A 125 0.46 2.34 -3.43
N TRP A 126 0.08 2.53 -4.69
CA TRP A 126 0.35 3.71 -5.50
C TRP A 126 1.83 4.12 -5.57
N ALA A 127 2.77 3.16 -5.51
CA ALA A 127 4.17 3.46 -5.77
C ALA A 127 4.37 3.85 -7.24
N ARG A 128 4.95 5.03 -7.48
CA ARG A 128 5.14 5.57 -8.84
C ARG A 128 6.61 5.66 -9.24
N SER A 129 7.52 5.53 -8.27
CA SER A 129 8.97 5.66 -8.42
C SER A 129 9.69 4.72 -7.46
N ALA A 130 10.99 4.45 -7.69
CA ALA A 130 11.80 3.72 -6.72
C ALA A 130 11.80 4.43 -5.35
N ALA A 131 11.75 5.76 -5.32
CA ALA A 131 11.69 6.52 -4.07
C ALA A 131 10.43 6.21 -3.23
N ASP A 132 9.29 5.92 -3.86
CA ASP A 132 8.09 5.45 -3.13
C ASP A 132 8.37 4.13 -2.40
N VAL A 133 8.89 3.16 -3.15
CA VAL A 133 9.19 1.81 -2.66
C VAL A 133 10.22 1.87 -1.53
N LEU A 134 11.34 2.55 -1.79
CA LEU A 134 12.52 2.51 -0.93
C LEU A 134 12.36 3.33 0.35
N TRP A 135 11.72 4.50 0.28
CA TRP A 135 11.71 5.45 1.40
C TRP A 135 10.35 5.58 2.07
N ARG A 136 9.24 5.36 1.36
CA ARG A 136 7.90 5.47 1.94
C ARG A 136 7.38 4.11 2.40
N ARG A 137 7.37 3.11 1.50
CA ARG A 137 6.71 1.81 1.73
C ARG A 137 7.54 0.81 2.54
N SER A 138 8.83 0.64 2.23
CA SER A 138 9.64 -0.45 2.83
C SER A 138 10.78 -0.02 3.75
N LYS A 139 11.34 1.20 3.57
CA LYS A 139 12.61 1.66 4.17
C LYS A 139 13.86 0.88 3.70
N LEU A 140 13.76 0.12 2.60
CA LEU A 140 14.89 -0.59 2.02
C LEU A 140 15.94 0.33 1.38
N GLY A 141 15.63 1.62 1.17
CA GLY A 141 16.63 2.62 0.79
C GLY A 141 17.75 2.81 1.83
N LEU A 142 17.56 2.35 3.08
CA LEU A 142 18.63 2.30 4.09
C LEU A 142 19.63 1.15 3.88
N ARG A 143 19.38 0.28 2.91
CA ARG A 143 20.15 -0.96 2.69
C ARG A 143 20.66 -1.08 1.26
N LEU A 144 19.78 -0.83 0.28
CA LEU A 144 20.16 -0.91 -1.12
C LEU A 144 21.25 0.11 -1.46
N ASP A 145 22.17 -0.30 -2.31
CA ASP A 145 23.15 0.63 -2.88
C ASP A 145 22.56 1.47 -4.03
N ALA A 146 23.35 2.41 -4.55
CA ALA A 146 22.91 3.30 -5.61
C ALA A 146 22.63 2.58 -6.94
N GLY A 147 23.37 1.50 -7.23
CA GLY A 147 23.18 0.70 -8.44
C GLY A 147 21.90 -0.13 -8.37
N GLU A 148 21.64 -0.75 -7.22
CA GLU A 148 20.38 -1.47 -6.95
C GLU A 148 19.17 -0.53 -7.00
N ALA A 149 19.28 0.66 -6.42
CA ALA A 149 18.21 1.67 -6.47
C ALA A 149 17.94 2.16 -7.90
N ALA A 150 18.98 2.42 -8.70
CA ALA A 150 18.84 2.83 -10.10
C ALA A 150 18.24 1.71 -10.97
N ALA A 151 18.60 0.46 -10.68
CA ALA A 151 18.07 -0.71 -11.37
C ALA A 151 16.57 -0.92 -11.10
N LEU A 152 16.12 -0.65 -9.87
CA LEU A 152 14.69 -0.63 -9.52
C LEU A 152 13.95 0.48 -10.26
N ASP A 153 14.50 1.71 -10.25
CA ASP A 153 13.84 2.87 -10.86
C ASP A 153 13.67 2.68 -12.37
N SER A 154 14.74 2.26 -13.04
CA SER A 154 14.71 1.97 -14.49
C SER A 154 13.68 0.89 -14.84
N TRP A 155 13.56 -0.14 -14.00
CA TRP A 155 12.57 -1.20 -14.20
C TRP A 155 11.14 -0.68 -14.01
N MET A 156 10.88 0.14 -12.99
CA MET A 156 9.57 0.74 -12.73
C MET A 156 9.16 1.70 -13.86
N GLU A 157 10.09 2.51 -14.38
CA GLU A 157 9.86 3.40 -15.51
C GLU A 157 9.48 2.61 -16.77
N ALA A 158 10.24 1.57 -17.10
CA ALA A 158 9.96 0.71 -18.24
C ALA A 158 8.57 0.06 -18.14
N ARG A 159 8.21 -0.46 -16.96
CA ARG A 159 6.88 -1.03 -16.72
C ARG A 159 5.76 0.01 -16.86
N ASN A 160 5.94 1.19 -16.29
CA ASN A 160 4.97 2.28 -16.39
C ASN A 160 4.78 2.77 -17.83
N ALA A 161 5.85 2.81 -18.62
CA ALA A 161 5.78 3.14 -20.04
C ALA A 161 5.00 2.08 -20.83
N ALA A 162 5.27 0.80 -20.58
CA ALA A 162 4.55 -0.31 -21.21
C ALA A 162 3.05 -0.30 -20.89
N ALA A 163 2.67 0.01 -19.64
CA ALA A 163 1.27 0.12 -19.23
C ALA A 163 0.51 1.29 -19.87
N ARG A 164 1.23 2.33 -20.35
CA ARG A 164 0.65 3.49 -21.03
C ARG A 164 0.60 3.37 -22.55
N ALA A 165 1.29 2.39 -23.13
CA ALA A 165 1.29 2.21 -24.57
C ALA A 165 -0.15 1.91 -25.06
N PRO A 166 -0.61 2.55 -26.15
CA PRO A 166 -1.95 2.30 -26.68
C PRO A 166 -2.08 0.80 -27.02
N ARG A 167 -3.12 0.15 -26.49
CA ARG A 167 -3.46 -1.20 -26.94
C ARG A 167 -3.87 -1.09 -28.39
N HIS A 168 -3.08 -1.69 -29.28
CA HIS A 168 -3.45 -1.75 -30.69
C HIS A 168 -4.60 -2.75 -30.81
N ASP A 169 -5.84 -2.24 -30.82
CA ASP A 169 -7.00 -3.04 -31.16
C ASP A 169 -6.94 -3.33 -32.67
N PRO A 170 -6.91 -4.60 -33.11
CA PRO A 170 -6.90 -4.92 -34.53
C PRO A 170 -8.30 -4.59 -35.09
N VAL A 171 -8.40 -3.46 -35.78
CA VAL A 171 -9.60 -3.13 -36.56
C VAL A 171 -9.73 -4.22 -37.63
N THR A 172 -10.79 -5.01 -37.53
CA THR A 172 -11.14 -5.99 -38.55
C THR A 172 -11.74 -5.23 -39.74
N GLU A 173 -10.92 -4.88 -40.73
CA GLU A 173 -11.42 -4.51 -42.06
C GLU A 173 -12.11 -5.74 -42.66
N THR A 174 -13.44 -5.74 -42.62
CA THR A 174 -14.25 -6.63 -43.44
C THR A 174 -14.60 -5.86 -44.70
N VAL A 175 -14.08 -6.35 -45.83
CA VAL A 175 -14.40 -5.96 -47.21
C VAL A 175 -15.84 -6.35 -47.54
#